data_AF-A0A2D5QA56-F1
#
_entry.id   AF-A0A2D5QA56-F1
#
_cell.length_a   1.000
_cell.length_b   1.000
_cell.length_c   1.000
_cell.angle_alpha   90.00
_cell.angle_beta   90.00
_cell.angle_gamma   90.00
#
_symmetry.space_group_name_H-M   'P 1'
#
loop_
_entity.id
_entity.type
_entity.pdbx_description
1 polymer ?
#
loop_
_entity_poly.entity_id
_entity_poly.type
_entity_poly.pdbx_seq_one_letter_code
_entity_poly.pdbx_strand_id
1 'polypeptide(L)'
;MLNTGAKVVLPFVAVVLSVIYLSGGSTDGALVRFANALLTSFTLFSFILLLTLFVYGDARKRPIAPLFGMAVSVGLGTALTVFFLSQGELLMEDNGSVRAQALSNIIRFSTTAVGVGLAGMVVAGTLFASLMSGPSRTIHFEEE
;
A
#
# COMPACT_ATOMS: atom_id res chain seq x y z
N MET A 1 -13.05 -25.35 -11.19
CA MET A 1 -12.68 -24.85 -9.84
C MET A 1 -11.18 -24.58 -9.84
N LEU A 2 -10.75 -23.34 -9.57
CA LEU A 2 -9.32 -23.00 -9.54
C LEU A 2 -8.67 -23.63 -8.28
N ASN A 3 -7.56 -24.36 -8.43
CA ASN A 3 -6.80 -24.93 -7.32
C ASN A 3 -6.37 -23.83 -6.32
N THR A 4 -6.30 -24.13 -5.02
CA THR A 4 -5.91 -23.19 -3.96
C THR A 4 -4.57 -22.51 -4.26
N GLY A 5 -3.59 -23.25 -4.78
CA GLY A 5 -2.30 -22.67 -5.20
C GLY A 5 -2.47 -21.66 -6.34
N ALA A 6 -3.34 -21.94 -7.31
CA ALA A 6 -3.61 -21.01 -8.41
C ALA A 6 -4.25 -19.70 -7.90
N LYS A 7 -5.11 -19.75 -6.86
CA LYS A 7 -5.72 -18.54 -6.27
C LYS A 7 -4.70 -17.61 -5.61
N VAL A 8 -3.61 -18.16 -5.06
CA VAL A 8 -2.53 -17.38 -4.43
C VAL A 8 -1.60 -16.79 -5.49
N VAL A 9 -1.33 -17.54 -6.55
CA VAL A 9 -0.40 -17.13 -7.61
C VAL A 9 -1.03 -16.11 -8.57
N LEU A 10 -2.34 -16.21 -8.83
CA LEU A 10 -3.05 -15.34 -9.77
C LEU A 10 -2.90 -13.83 -9.49
N PRO A 11 -3.10 -13.32 -8.25
CA PRO A 11 -2.92 -11.90 -7.98
C PRO A 11 -1.46 -11.46 -8.17
N PHE A 12 -0.49 -12.31 -7.81
CA PHE A 12 0.92 -12.01 -8.01
C PHE A 12 1.27 -11.89 -9.49
N VAL A 13 0.81 -12.85 -10.30
CA VAL A 13 0.98 -12.81 -11.77
C VAL A 13 0.29 -11.59 -12.37
N ALA A 14 -0.93 -11.26 -11.94
CA ALA A 14 -1.65 -10.08 -12.42
C ALA A 14 -0.88 -8.78 -12.15
N VAL A 15 -0.29 -8.66 -10.97
CA VAL A 15 0.53 -7.50 -10.60
C VAL A 15 1.80 -7.42 -11.46
N VAL A 16 2.53 -8.52 -11.63
CA VAL A 16 3.73 -8.56 -12.47
C VAL A 16 3.41 -8.20 -13.93
N LEU A 17 2.33 -8.77 -14.48
CA LEU A 17 1.88 -8.44 -15.84
C LEU A 17 1.48 -6.97 -15.98
N SER A 18 0.86 -6.39 -14.95
CA SER A 18 0.51 -4.97 -14.92
C SER A 18 1.76 -4.09 -14.95
N VAL A 19 2.82 -4.46 -14.21
CA VAL A 19 4.09 -3.74 -14.23
C VAL A 19 4.74 -3.80 -15.62
N ILE A 20 4.76 -4.97 -16.25
CA ILE A 20 5.32 -5.16 -17.61
C ILE A 20 4.53 -4.34 -18.64
N TYR A 21 3.20 -4.33 -18.53
CA TYR A 21 2.34 -3.56 -19.42
C TYR A 21 2.56 -2.06 -19.26
N LEU A 22 2.59 -1.57 -18.02
CA LEU A 22 2.78 -0.15 -17.71
C LEU A 22 4.20 0.33 -18.02
N SER A 23 5.19 -0.56 -18.04
CA SER A 23 6.57 -0.22 -18.40
C SER A 23 6.81 -0.16 -19.92
N GLY A 24 5.77 -0.34 -20.74
CA GLY A 24 5.87 -0.27 -22.20
C GLY A 24 6.69 -1.42 -22.80
N GLY A 25 6.75 -2.58 -22.13
CA GLY A 25 7.51 -3.75 -22.57
C GLY A 25 9.01 -3.70 -22.28
N SER A 26 9.55 -2.56 -21.80
CA SER A 26 10.91 -2.50 -21.26
C SER A 26 10.89 -2.94 -19.80
N THR A 27 11.49 -4.09 -19.51
CA THR A 27 11.61 -4.59 -18.13
C THR A 27 12.86 -4.07 -17.42
N ASP A 28 13.72 -3.35 -18.14
CA ASP A 28 15.00 -2.91 -17.61
C ASP A 28 14.79 -1.95 -16.43
N GLY A 29 15.23 -2.36 -15.24
CA GLY A 29 15.00 -1.67 -13.97
C GLY A 29 13.55 -1.55 -13.47
N ALA A 30 12.52 -1.88 -14.26
CA ALA A 30 11.11 -1.69 -13.89
C ALA A 30 10.68 -2.59 -12.72
N LEU A 31 11.01 -3.88 -12.78
CA LEU A 31 10.70 -4.85 -11.72
C LEU A 31 11.47 -4.53 -10.43
N VAL A 32 12.70 -4.03 -10.57
CA VAL A 32 13.55 -3.61 -9.45
C VAL A 32 12.94 -2.40 -8.73
N ARG A 33 12.51 -1.39 -9.48
CA ARG A 33 11.82 -0.21 -8.93
C ARG A 33 10.50 -0.60 -8.26
N PHE A 34 9.75 -1.52 -8.87
CA PHE A 34 8.52 -2.05 -8.28
C PHE A 34 8.78 -2.80 -6.97
N ALA A 35 9.75 -3.72 -6.93
CA ALA A 35 10.11 -4.48 -5.73
C ALA A 35 10.50 -3.56 -4.58
N ASN A 36 11.25 -2.50 -4.88
CA ASN A 36 11.62 -1.51 -3.88
C ASN A 36 10.46 -0.63 -3.39
N ALA A 37 9.58 -0.19 -4.30
CA ALA A 37 8.38 0.52 -3.91
C ALA A 37 7.51 -0.36 -3.01
N LEU A 38 7.40 -1.66 -3.32
CA LEU A 38 6.67 -2.65 -2.53
C LEU A 38 7.31 -2.86 -1.16
N LEU A 39 8.63 -3.00 -1.09
CA LEU A 39 9.36 -3.15 0.17
C LEU A 39 9.25 -1.90 1.06
N THR A 40 9.38 -0.71 0.47
CA THR A 40 9.20 0.57 1.17
C THR A 40 7.77 0.68 1.72
N SER A 41 6.78 0.35 0.90
CA SER A 41 5.36 0.36 1.31
C SER A 41 5.13 -0.61 2.46
N PHE A 42 5.63 -1.85 2.36
CA PHE A 42 5.52 -2.86 3.40
C PHE A 42 6.10 -2.39 4.73
N THR A 43 7.30 -1.83 4.72
CA THR A 43 7.97 -1.33 5.93
C THR A 43 7.16 -0.20 6.58
N LEU A 44 6.70 0.78 5.79
CA LEU A 44 5.92 1.92 6.30
C LEU A 44 4.55 1.49 6.85
N PHE A 45 3.82 0.66 6.11
CA PHE A 45 2.53 0.16 6.59
C PHE A 45 2.66 -0.72 7.83
N SER A 46 3.71 -1.54 7.93
CA SER A 46 4.00 -2.32 9.14
C SER A 46 4.22 -1.42 10.34
N PHE A 47 4.89 -0.27 10.16
CA PHE A 47 5.09 0.71 11.22
C PHE A 47 3.78 1.39 11.65
N ILE A 48 2.95 1.78 10.68
CA ILE A 48 1.61 2.36 10.95
C ILE A 48 0.73 1.36 11.71
N LEU A 49 0.71 0.10 11.28
CA LEU A 49 -0.04 -0.96 11.94
C LEU A 49 0.48 -1.21 13.36
N LEU A 50 1.80 -1.25 13.55
CA LEU A 50 2.42 -1.37 14.87
C LEU A 50 2.00 -0.23 15.78
N LEU A 51 2.04 1.02 15.30
CA LEU A 51 1.63 2.20 16.07
C LEU A 51 0.14 2.16 16.40
N THR A 52 -0.70 1.79 15.44
CA THR A 52 -2.15 1.65 15.65
C THR A 52 -2.44 0.60 16.71
N LEU A 53 -1.76 -0.54 16.63
CA LEU A 53 -1.89 -1.63 17.59
C LEU A 53 -1.30 -1.27 18.96
N PHE A 54 -0.25 -0.46 19.01
CA PHE A 54 0.29 0.07 20.26
C PHE A 54 -0.72 0.97 20.96
N VAL A 55 -1.30 1.93 20.24
CA VAL A 55 -2.37 2.82 20.74
C VAL A 55 -3.60 2.01 21.17
N TYR A 56 -4.01 1.05 20.36
CA TYR A 56 -5.16 0.19 20.66
C TYR A 56 -4.91 -0.77 21.83
N GLY A 57 -3.71 -1.35 21.89
CA GLY A 57 -3.30 -2.32 22.90
C GLY A 57 -3.08 -1.71 24.27
N ASP A 58 -2.77 -0.41 24.34
CA ASP A 58 -2.74 0.37 25.58
C ASP A 58 -4.16 0.63 26.12
N ALA A 59 -5.14 0.81 25.22
CA ALA A 59 -6.54 1.05 25.59
C ALA A 59 -7.29 -0.19 26.13
N ARG A 60 -6.71 -1.40 26.05
CA ARG A 60 -7.31 -2.64 26.59
C ARG A 60 -6.31 -3.38 27.49
N LYS A 61 -6.78 -4.28 28.37
CA LYS A 61 -5.93 -5.19 29.16
C LYS A 61 -5.25 -6.25 28.27
N ARG A 62 -4.31 -5.77 27.45
CA ARG A 62 -3.17 -6.36 26.73
C ARG A 62 -3.32 -7.73 26.06
N PRO A 63 -3.31 -7.77 24.72
CA PRO A 63 -2.62 -8.80 23.97
C PRO A 63 -1.24 -8.24 23.54
N ILE A 64 -0.17 -8.66 24.24
CA ILE A 64 1.23 -8.27 23.90
C ILE A 64 1.70 -9.03 22.65
N ALA A 65 1.15 -10.22 22.38
CA ALA A 65 1.58 -11.07 21.28
C ALA A 65 1.43 -10.43 19.88
N PRO A 66 0.32 -9.74 19.54
CA PRO A 66 0.23 -8.99 18.29
C PRO A 66 1.27 -7.86 18.17
N LEU A 67 1.62 -7.18 19.28
CA LEU A 67 2.58 -6.09 19.27
C LEU A 67 3.98 -6.60 18.94
N PHE A 68 4.35 -7.73 19.52
CA PHE A 68 5.62 -8.40 19.24
C PHE A 68 5.71 -8.86 17.77
N GLY A 69 4.65 -9.50 17.23
CA GLY A 69 4.62 -9.91 15.83
C GLY A 69 4.77 -8.75 14.85
N MET A 70 4.12 -7.61 15.14
CA MET A 70 4.28 -6.40 14.33
C MET A 70 5.67 -5.77 14.49
N ALA A 71 6.25 -5.77 15.69
CA ALA A 71 7.61 -5.26 15.91
C ALA A 71 8.65 -6.08 15.13
N VAL A 72 8.52 -7.40 15.12
CA VAL A 72 9.34 -8.29 14.29
C VAL A 72 9.13 -8.01 12.81
N SER A 73 7.90 -7.78 12.37
CA SER A 73 7.59 -7.44 10.96
C SER A 73 8.22 -6.12 10.52
N VAL A 74 8.17 -5.09 11.37
CA VAL A 74 8.84 -3.79 11.15
C VAL A 74 10.36 -3.98 11.10
N GLY A 75 10.92 -4.75 12.04
CA GLY A 75 12.35 -5.05 12.09
C GLY A 75 12.83 -5.76 10.83
N LEU A 76 12.11 -6.80 10.40
CA LEU A 76 12.40 -7.52 9.16
C LEU A 76 12.27 -6.63 7.92
N GLY A 77 11.20 -5.84 7.80
CA GLY A 77 11.03 -4.90 6.69
C GLY A 77 12.18 -3.89 6.61
N THR A 78 12.60 -3.34 7.76
CA THR A 78 13.73 -2.42 7.85
C THR A 78 15.05 -3.11 7.47
N ALA A 79 15.32 -4.30 8.00
CA ALA A 79 16.52 -5.07 7.69
C ALA A 79 16.61 -5.43 6.21
N LEU A 80 15.51 -5.89 5.62
CA LEU A 80 15.42 -6.19 4.19
C LEU A 80 15.60 -4.93 3.34
N THR A 81 15.02 -3.80 3.76
CA THR A 81 15.21 -2.51 3.07
C THR A 81 16.69 -2.14 3.05
N VAL A 82 17.38 -2.18 4.19
CA VAL A 82 18.82 -1.88 4.26
C VAL A 82 19.65 -2.88 3.45
N PHE A 83 19.33 -4.17 3.55
CA PHE A 83 20.03 -5.23 2.81
C PHE A 83 19.89 -5.06 1.30
N PHE A 84 18.69 -4.83 0.80
CA PHE A 84 18.44 -4.68 -0.63
C PHE A 84 19.02 -3.39 -1.19
N LEU A 85 18.93 -2.26 -0.46
CA LEU A 85 19.56 -1.01 -0.87
C LEU A 85 21.10 -1.09 -0.85
N SER A 86 21.70 -1.99 -0.06
CA SER A 86 23.16 -2.16 -0.02
C SER A 86 23.72 -3.03 -1.14
N GLN A 87 22.88 -3.75 -1.90
CA GLN A 87 23.32 -4.55 -3.06
C GLN A 87 23.63 -3.72 -4.32
N GLY A 88 23.53 -2.39 -4.27
CA GLY A 88 23.97 -1.46 -5.32
C GLY A 88 23.07 -1.37 -6.56
N GLU A 89 22.52 -2.49 -7.01
CA GLU A 89 21.74 -2.57 -8.26
C GLU A 89 20.23 -2.31 -8.05
N LEU A 90 19.75 -2.50 -6.82
CA LEU A 90 18.46 -1.97 -6.40
C LEU A 90 18.59 -0.46 -6.21
N LEU A 91 18.23 0.29 -7.26
CA LEU A 91 17.97 1.74 -7.37
C LEU A 91 19.04 2.79 -7.03
N MET A 92 20.31 2.62 -7.40
CA MET A 92 21.12 3.83 -7.56
C MET A 92 20.67 4.59 -8.82
N GLU A 93 19.55 5.32 -8.74
CA GLU A 93 19.30 6.49 -9.59
C GLU A 93 20.35 7.55 -9.21
N ASP A 94 21.63 7.33 -9.53
CA ASP A 94 22.78 8.23 -9.26
C ASP A 94 22.81 8.94 -7.88
N ASN A 95 22.07 8.40 -6.91
CA ASN A 95 21.92 8.96 -5.58
C ASN A 95 23.10 8.41 -4.79
N GLY A 96 24.15 9.20 -4.61
CA GLY A 96 25.45 8.78 -4.05
C GLY A 96 25.45 8.21 -2.60
N SER A 97 24.29 7.86 -2.02
CA SER A 97 24.19 7.17 -0.71
C SER A 97 22.85 6.43 -0.51
N VAL A 98 22.92 5.26 0.15
CA VAL A 98 21.77 4.45 0.63
C VAL A 98 20.74 5.28 1.42
N ARG A 99 21.20 6.26 2.21
CA ARG A 99 20.31 7.14 3.00
C ARG A 99 19.48 8.07 2.13
N ALA A 100 20.09 8.64 1.10
CA ALA A 100 19.41 9.54 0.16
C ALA A 100 18.36 8.77 -0.65
N GLN A 101 18.69 7.54 -1.03
CA GLN A 101 17.80 6.64 -1.75
C GLN A 101 16.60 6.22 -0.89
N ALA A 102 16.81 5.83 0.38
CA ALA A 102 15.72 5.53 1.30
C ALA A 102 14.78 6.73 1.49
N LEU A 103 15.34 7.93 1.67
CA LEU A 103 14.55 9.16 1.79
C LEU A 103 13.73 9.44 0.52
N SER A 104 14.34 9.32 -0.66
CA SER A 104 13.65 9.49 -1.96
C SER A 104 12.48 8.51 -2.12
N ASN A 105 12.68 7.24 -1.75
CA ASN A 105 11.63 6.22 -1.79
C ASN A 105 10.46 6.57 -0.86
N ILE A 106 10.75 7.03 0.37
CA ILE A 106 9.74 7.44 1.34
C ILE A 106 8.94 8.64 0.80
N ILE A 107 9.61 9.65 0.26
CA ILE A 107 8.94 10.84 -0.29
C ILE A 107 8.05 10.45 -1.46
N ARG A 108 8.58 9.73 -2.45
CA ARG A 108 7.83 9.30 -3.64
C ARG A 108 6.62 8.46 -3.28
N PHE A 109 6.79 7.51 -2.35
CA PHE A 109 5.69 6.71 -1.83
C PHE A 109 4.64 7.59 -1.12
N SER A 110 5.06 8.48 -0.22
CA SER A 110 4.16 9.34 0.54
C SER A 110 3.32 10.24 -0.36
N THR A 111 3.95 10.89 -1.36
CA THR A 111 3.23 11.72 -2.34
C THR A 111 2.24 10.89 -3.15
N THR A 112 2.63 9.69 -3.60
CA THR A 112 1.74 8.79 -4.35
C THR A 112 0.57 8.32 -3.49
N ALA A 113 0.81 7.96 -2.23
CA ALA A 113 -0.21 7.53 -1.29
C ALA A 113 -1.24 8.65 -1.01
N VAL A 114 -0.77 9.89 -0.84
CA VAL A 114 -1.66 11.06 -0.72
C VAL A 114 -2.49 11.25 -2.00
N GLY A 115 -1.87 11.17 -3.18
CA GLY A 115 -2.56 11.28 -4.46
C GLY A 115 -3.68 10.24 -4.62
N VAL A 116 -3.38 8.98 -4.31
CA VAL A 116 -4.38 7.88 -4.34
C VAL A 116 -5.47 8.11 -3.30
N GLY A 117 -5.13 8.59 -2.10
CA GLY A 117 -6.10 8.93 -1.06
C GLY A 117 -7.07 10.03 -1.50
N LEU A 118 -6.56 11.11 -2.08
CA LEU A 118 -7.36 12.20 -2.66
C LEU A 118 -8.26 11.67 -3.78
N ALA A 119 -7.73 10.86 -4.69
CA ALA A 119 -8.50 10.26 -5.77
C ALA A 119 -9.65 9.39 -5.22
N GLY A 120 -9.38 8.58 -4.20
CA GLY A 120 -10.39 7.78 -3.51
C GLY A 120 -11.50 8.64 -2.90
N MET A 121 -11.16 9.75 -2.24
CA MET A 121 -12.15 10.69 -1.70
C MET A 121 -13.00 11.32 -2.78
N VAL A 122 -12.43 11.72 -3.92
CA VAL A 122 -13.19 12.28 -5.05
C VAL A 122 -14.14 11.25 -5.64
N VAL A 123 -13.68 10.03 -5.89
CA VAL A 123 -14.53 8.94 -6.42
C VAL A 123 -15.66 8.61 -5.44
N ALA A 124 -15.36 8.47 -4.15
CA ALA A 124 -16.36 8.20 -3.13
C ALA A 124 -17.38 9.35 -3.00
N GLY A 125 -16.91 10.60 -2.99
CA GLY A 125 -17.76 11.79 -2.87
C GLY A 125 -18.67 11.97 -4.09
N THR A 126 -18.15 11.75 -5.30
CA THR A 126 -18.95 11.82 -6.54
C THR A 126 -19.97 10.70 -6.62
N LEU A 127 -19.61 9.47 -6.22
CA LEU A 127 -20.55 8.36 -6.09
C LEU A 127 -21.67 8.68 -5.09
N PHE A 128 -21.31 9.18 -3.90
CA PHE A 128 -22.29 9.55 -2.87
C PHE A 128 -23.24 10.65 -3.35
N ALA A 129 -22.71 11.71 -3.99
CA ALA A 129 -23.52 12.78 -4.56
C ALA A 129 -24.48 12.26 -5.63
N SER A 130 -24.00 11.35 -6.51
CA SER A 130 -24.85 10.72 -7.53
C SER A 130 -25.98 9.92 -6.91
N LEU A 131 -25.71 9.11 -5.88
CA LEU A 131 -26.73 8.32 -5.18
C LEU A 131 -27.76 9.19 -4.44
N MET A 132 -27.33 10.32 -3.86
CA MET A 132 -28.20 11.21 -3.08
C MET A 132 -28.97 12.23 -3.95
N SER A 133 -28.63 12.36 -5.24
CA SER A 133 -29.29 13.29 -6.18
C SER A 133 -30.65 12.81 -6.72
N GLY A 134 -31.22 11.74 -6.16
CA GLY A 134 -32.53 11.21 -6.59
C GLY A 134 -33.69 12.18 -6.34
N PRO A 135 -34.75 12.18 -7.20
CA PRO A 135 -35.92 13.05 -7.01
C PRO A 135 -36.60 12.78 -5.66
N SER A 136 -37.08 13.84 -4.98
CA SER A 136 -37.89 13.67 -3.77
C SER A 136 -39.17 12.91 -4.12
N ARG A 137 -39.31 11.68 -3.61
CA ARG A 137 -40.59 10.97 -3.68
C ARG A 137 -41.58 11.68 -2.76
N THR A 138 -42.52 12.41 -3.34
CA THR A 138 -43.73 12.85 -2.63
C THR A 138 -44.54 11.61 -2.30
N ILE A 139 -44.55 11.24 -1.03
CA ILE A 139 -45.42 10.18 -0.51
C ILE A 139 -46.82 10.80 -0.49
N HIS A 140 -47.64 10.51 -1.50
CA HIS A 140 -49.06 10.81 -1.43
C HIS A 140 -49.67 9.85 -0.41
N PHE A 141 -49.98 10.37 0.77
CA PHE A 141 -50.86 9.69 1.70
C PHE A 141 -52.28 9.86 1.16
N GLU A 142 -52.89 8.77 0.73
CA GLU A 142 -54.32 8.74 0.44
C GLU A 142 -55.02 8.78 1.81
N GLU A 143 -55.62 9.91 2.16
CA GLU A 143 -56.44 10.04 3.37
C GLU A 143 -57.73 9.24 3.14
N GLU A 144 -57.90 8.15 3.89
CA GLU A 144 -59.16 7.37 4.00
C GLU A 144 -60.26 8.17 4.71
#